data_AF-A0A960ZDT3-F1
#
_entry.id   AF-A0A960ZDT3-F1
#
_cell.length_a   1.000
_cell.length_b   1.000
_cell.length_c   1.000
_cell.angle_alpha   90.00
_cell.angle_beta   90.00
_cell.angle_gamma   90.00
#
_symmetry.space_group_name_H-M   'P 1'
#
loop_
_entity.id
_entity.type
_entity.pdbx_description
1 polymer ?
#
loop_
_entity_poly.entity_id
_entity_poly.type
_entity_poly.pdbx_seq_one_letter_code
_entity_poly.pdbx_strand_id
1 'polypeptide(L)'
;VGVSWLQASEYCKWRTDRVNEMLLIKKGYLSTNPDQINEDNFNTEAYMTGLYQGKAGTNPGIENLGPEGGTRNLNMSDGVLLPEYRLPTEAEWEYAALGLRGNMPLQGEEVISDRRIYPWDGATFRYQKHGKQQGWFMANFMRGRGDYMGVAGALNDNAEITSDVYANFPNDFGLFNMSGNVNEWVQDVYRPLTEA
;
A
#
# COMPACT_ATOMS: atom_id res chain seq x y z
N VAL A 1 11.00 0.70 17.52
CA VAL A 1 10.08 1.16 16.46
C VAL A 1 8.83 1.69 17.16
N GLY A 2 8.50 2.96 16.97
CA GLY A 2 7.56 3.70 17.83
C GLY A 2 6.09 3.68 17.39
N VAL A 3 5.72 2.81 16.45
CA VAL A 3 4.35 2.68 15.94
C VAL A 3 3.79 1.35 16.39
N SER A 4 2.66 1.36 17.08
CA SER A 4 1.95 0.15 17.50
C SER A 4 1.06 -0.41 16.39
N TRP A 5 0.74 -1.69 16.46
CA TRP A 5 -0.20 -2.33 15.54
C TRP A 5 -1.58 -1.64 15.54
N LEU A 6 -2.03 -1.17 16.71
CA LEU A 6 -3.27 -0.39 16.82
C LEU A 6 -3.15 0.93 16.06
N GLN A 7 -2.04 1.65 16.19
CA GLN A 7 -1.84 2.90 15.44
C GLN A 7 -1.81 2.66 13.92
N ALA A 8 -1.17 1.58 13.46
CA ALA A 8 -1.14 1.22 12.04
C ALA A 8 -2.55 0.85 11.53
N SER A 9 -3.33 0.10 12.31
CA SER A 9 -4.69 -0.29 11.96
C SER A 9 -5.66 0.89 11.94
N GLU A 10 -5.59 1.78 12.94
CA GLU A 10 -6.38 3.01 12.98
C GLU A 10 -6.01 3.96 11.83
N TYR A 11 -4.74 3.99 11.42
CA TYR A 11 -4.34 4.74 10.23
C TYR A 11 -4.99 4.21 8.95
N CYS A 12 -5.15 2.88 8.80
CA CYS A 12 -5.86 2.31 7.65
C CYS A 12 -7.34 2.74 7.61
N LYS A 13 -8.02 2.74 8.76
CA LYS A 13 -9.41 3.24 8.88
C LYS A 13 -9.50 4.71 8.49
N TRP A 14 -8.64 5.55 9.10
CA TRP A 14 -8.57 6.97 8.78
C TRP A 14 -8.29 7.22 7.28
N ARG A 15 -7.37 6.46 6.68
CA ARG A 15 -7.05 6.58 5.26
C ARG A 15 -8.24 6.22 4.38
N THR A 16 -9.03 5.22 4.76
CA THR A 16 -10.26 4.86 4.06
C THR A 16 -11.20 6.05 4.00
N ASP A 17 -11.48 6.65 5.16
CA ASP A 17 -12.38 7.79 5.25
C ASP A 17 -11.86 8.98 4.45
N ARG A 18 -10.58 9.36 4.59
CA ARG A 18 -10.02 10.51 3.86
C ARG A 18 -9.96 10.31 2.35
N VAL A 19 -9.64 9.11 1.88
CA VAL A 19 -9.58 8.85 0.43
C VAL A 19 -10.98 8.87 -0.16
N ASN A 20 -11.95 8.21 0.48
CA ASN A 20 -13.33 8.21 0.01
C ASN A 20 -13.95 9.61 0.05
N GLU A 21 -13.71 10.38 1.11
CA GLU A 21 -14.10 11.79 1.19
C GLU A 21 -13.51 12.61 0.03
N MET A 22 -12.20 12.49 -0.21
CA MET A 22 -11.52 13.17 -1.30
C MET A 22 -12.12 12.79 -2.66
N LEU A 23 -12.46 11.52 -2.87
CA LEU A 23 -13.10 11.04 -4.10
C LEU A 23 -14.50 11.65 -4.26
N LEU A 24 -15.30 11.68 -3.20
CA LEU A 24 -16.63 12.31 -3.20
C LEU A 24 -16.54 13.81 -3.52
N ILE A 25 -15.57 14.51 -2.94
CA ILE A 25 -15.33 15.94 -3.21
C ILE A 25 -14.89 16.14 -4.66
N LYS A 26 -13.91 15.35 -5.14
CA LYS A 26 -13.40 15.45 -6.51
C LYS A 26 -14.47 15.16 -7.56
N LYS A 27 -15.43 14.28 -7.24
CA LYS A 27 -16.57 13.95 -8.10
C LYS A 27 -17.76 14.91 -7.91
N GLY A 28 -17.65 15.87 -6.99
CA GLY A 28 -18.63 16.92 -6.77
C GLY A 28 -19.86 16.50 -5.96
N TYR A 29 -19.85 15.34 -5.30
CA TYR A 29 -20.94 14.90 -4.43
C TYR A 29 -20.91 15.60 -3.07
N LEU A 30 -19.70 15.86 -2.55
CA LEU A 30 -19.49 16.67 -1.35
C LEU A 30 -18.70 17.93 -1.69
N SER A 31 -18.87 18.97 -0.90
CA SER A 31 -18.00 20.16 -0.91
C SER A 31 -16.94 20.03 0.17
N THR A 32 -15.77 20.63 -0.05
CA THR A 32 -14.75 20.79 0.99
C THR A 32 -15.35 21.51 2.20
N ASN A 33 -15.19 20.94 3.39
CA ASN A 33 -15.53 21.56 4.66
C ASN A 33 -14.27 21.63 5.55
N PRO A 34 -13.67 22.81 5.75
CA PRO A 34 -12.49 22.95 6.60
C PRO A 34 -12.80 22.85 8.11
N ASP A 35 -14.07 23.02 8.51
CA ASP A 35 -14.48 23.12 9.91
C ASP A 35 -15.14 21.83 10.42
N GLN A 36 -14.67 20.66 9.99
CA GLN A 36 -15.21 19.37 10.43
C GLN A 36 -14.88 19.09 11.91
N ILE A 37 -15.91 19.10 12.75
CA ILE A 37 -15.79 18.85 14.19
C ILE A 37 -16.96 17.97 14.64
N ASN A 38 -16.73 17.05 15.59
CA ASN A 38 -17.74 16.16 16.16
C ASN A 38 -18.51 15.35 15.09
N GLU A 39 -19.83 15.50 15.04
CA GLU A 39 -20.75 14.78 14.15
C GLU A 39 -20.53 15.12 12.67
N ASP A 40 -19.89 16.24 12.36
CA ASP A 40 -19.56 16.66 11.00
C ASP A 40 -18.29 15.98 10.44
N ASN A 41 -17.64 15.11 11.20
CA ASN A 41 -16.49 14.34 10.72
C ASN A 41 -16.93 13.24 9.75
N PHE A 42 -16.36 13.25 8.54
CA PHE A 42 -16.67 12.25 7.53
C PHE A 42 -16.27 10.83 7.96
N ASN A 43 -17.23 9.91 7.89
CA ASN A 43 -17.03 8.47 7.99
C ASN A 43 -17.73 7.77 6.81
N THR A 44 -17.03 6.83 6.18
CA THR A 44 -17.49 6.15 4.97
C THR A 44 -18.79 5.37 5.22
N GLU A 45 -18.88 4.61 6.31
CA GLU A 45 -20.07 3.82 6.66
C GLU A 45 -21.25 4.73 7.02
N ALA A 46 -21.01 5.80 7.78
CA ALA A 46 -22.05 6.78 8.12
C ALA A 46 -22.63 7.46 6.87
N TYR A 47 -21.78 7.74 5.87
CA TYR A 47 -22.23 8.30 4.60
C TYR A 47 -23.07 7.30 3.79
N MET A 48 -22.62 6.04 3.68
CA MET A 48 -23.36 4.99 2.96
C MET A 48 -24.71 4.67 3.62
N THR A 49 -24.79 4.72 4.94
CA THR A 49 -26.04 4.50 5.70
C THR A 49 -26.95 5.72 5.74
N GLY A 50 -26.52 6.87 5.20
CA GLY A 50 -27.30 8.11 5.20
C GLY A 50 -27.30 8.87 6.53
N LEU A 51 -26.56 8.40 7.53
CA LEU A 51 -26.37 9.08 8.81
C LEU A 51 -25.52 10.35 8.67
N TYR A 52 -24.65 10.40 7.65
CA TYR A 52 -23.85 11.56 7.30
C TYR A 52 -24.24 12.11 5.92
N GLN A 53 -24.60 13.39 5.86
CA GLN A 53 -24.92 14.08 4.61
C GLN A 53 -23.85 15.10 4.20
N GLY A 54 -23.16 15.71 5.18
CA GLY A 54 -22.13 16.71 4.94
C GLY A 54 -22.63 17.92 4.15
N LYS A 55 -21.68 18.71 3.64
CA LYS A 55 -22.00 19.85 2.77
C LYS A 55 -22.19 19.35 1.33
N ALA A 56 -23.41 19.51 0.80
CA ALA A 56 -23.73 19.11 -0.56
C ALA A 56 -22.81 19.79 -1.58
N GLY A 57 -22.30 18.99 -2.53
CA GLY A 57 -21.51 19.46 -3.65
C GLY A 57 -22.36 19.95 -4.83
N THR A 58 -21.71 20.11 -5.98
CA THR A 58 -22.37 20.56 -7.23
C THR A 58 -23.20 19.46 -7.88
N ASN A 59 -22.91 18.19 -7.61
CA ASN A 59 -23.64 17.06 -8.15
C ASN A 59 -24.85 16.76 -7.24
N PRO A 60 -26.09 16.75 -7.78
CA PRO A 60 -27.30 16.53 -6.98
C PRO A 60 -27.42 15.14 -6.34
N GLY A 61 -26.48 14.22 -6.61
CA GLY A 61 -26.50 12.85 -6.10
C GLY A 61 -26.86 11.84 -7.19
N ILE A 62 -26.92 10.55 -6.82
CA ILE A 62 -27.35 9.50 -7.75
C ILE A 62 -28.87 9.37 -7.71
N GLU A 63 -29.50 9.26 -8.88
CA GLU A 63 -30.94 8.99 -8.97
C GLU A 63 -31.29 7.64 -8.31
N ASN A 64 -32.27 7.68 -7.42
CA ASN A 64 -32.80 6.50 -6.77
C ASN A 64 -33.76 5.77 -7.73
N LEU A 65 -33.37 4.59 -8.17
CA LEU A 65 -34.16 3.73 -9.07
C LEU A 65 -35.29 2.99 -8.34
N GLY A 66 -35.42 3.18 -7.03
CA GLY A 66 -36.50 2.62 -6.23
C GLY A 66 -37.84 3.36 -6.44
N PRO A 67 -38.95 2.77 -5.96
CA PRO A 67 -40.30 3.32 -6.13
C PRO A 67 -40.52 4.68 -5.43
N GLU A 68 -39.64 5.06 -4.50
CA GLU A 68 -39.69 6.35 -3.80
C GLU A 68 -39.17 7.52 -4.65
N GLY A 69 -38.43 7.25 -5.73
CA GLY A 69 -37.79 8.27 -6.56
C GLY A 69 -36.79 9.14 -5.78
N GLY A 70 -36.31 10.22 -6.41
CA GLY A 70 -35.40 11.18 -5.79
C GLY A 70 -33.91 10.83 -5.92
N THR A 71 -33.07 11.38 -5.06
CA THR A 71 -31.61 11.20 -5.06
C THR A 71 -31.16 10.46 -3.81
N ARG A 72 -30.21 9.53 -3.96
CA ARG A 72 -29.60 8.76 -2.87
C ARG A 72 -28.10 9.04 -2.75
N ASN A 73 -27.56 8.70 -1.57
CA ASN A 73 -26.11 8.65 -1.36
C ASN A 73 -25.47 7.54 -2.20
N LEU A 74 -24.15 7.69 -2.43
CA LEU A 74 -23.36 6.66 -3.12
C LEU A 74 -23.20 5.41 -2.25
N ASN A 75 -23.35 4.27 -2.90
CA ASN A 75 -23.06 2.96 -2.36
C ASN A 75 -21.75 2.44 -2.95
N MET A 76 -21.17 1.41 -2.32
CA MET A 76 -19.97 0.74 -2.84
C MET A 76 -20.15 0.23 -4.28
N SER A 77 -21.37 -0.21 -4.64
CA SER A 77 -21.70 -0.72 -5.98
C SER A 77 -21.65 0.33 -7.09
N ASP A 78 -21.66 1.62 -6.75
CA ASP A 78 -21.61 2.70 -7.75
C ASP A 78 -20.19 2.91 -8.31
N GLY A 79 -19.19 2.21 -7.76
CA GLY A 79 -17.81 2.22 -8.26
C GLY A 79 -17.06 3.54 -8.08
N VAL A 80 -17.63 4.47 -7.31
CA VAL A 80 -16.98 5.74 -6.96
C VAL A 80 -16.15 5.61 -5.70
N LEU A 81 -16.64 4.86 -4.73
CA LEU A 81 -15.99 4.63 -3.44
C LEU A 81 -15.01 3.46 -3.55
N LEU A 82 -13.96 3.50 -2.74
CA LEU A 82 -13.00 2.42 -2.61
C LEU A 82 -13.30 1.56 -1.36
N PRO A 83 -12.97 0.26 -1.42
CA PRO A 83 -13.01 -0.61 -0.25
C PRO A 83 -12.13 -0.10 0.89
N GLU A 84 -12.39 -0.61 2.08
CA GLU A 84 -11.60 -0.30 3.26
C GLU A 84 -10.14 -0.71 3.08
N TYR A 85 -9.24 0.22 3.41
CA TYR A 85 -7.84 -0.10 3.58
C TYR A 85 -7.65 -0.90 4.86
N ARG A 86 -6.76 -1.88 4.77
CA ARG A 86 -6.28 -2.67 5.89
C ARG A 86 -4.80 -2.95 5.71
N LEU A 87 -4.16 -3.40 6.78
CA LEU A 87 -2.85 -4.01 6.68
C LEU A 87 -2.95 -5.27 5.82
N PRO A 88 -1.93 -5.56 4.98
CA PRO A 88 -1.86 -6.82 4.26
C PRO A 88 -1.68 -7.96 5.25
N THR A 89 -2.18 -9.15 4.90
CA THR A 89 -1.76 -10.35 5.63
C THR A 89 -0.29 -10.65 5.32
N GLU A 90 0.36 -11.44 6.17
CA GLU A 90 1.73 -11.90 5.93
C GLU A 90 1.84 -12.63 4.58
N ALA A 91 0.89 -13.50 4.27
CA ALA A 91 0.85 -14.21 3.00
C ALA A 91 0.63 -13.27 1.79
N GLU A 92 -0.24 -12.26 1.90
CA GLU A 92 -0.43 -11.25 0.86
C GLU A 92 0.83 -10.42 0.65
N TRP A 93 1.50 -10.03 1.73
CA TRP A 93 2.73 -9.26 1.70
C TRP A 93 3.87 -10.09 1.08
N GLU A 94 4.04 -11.35 1.46
CA GLU A 94 5.06 -12.24 0.89
C GLU A 94 4.82 -12.49 -0.60
N TYR A 95 3.57 -12.79 -0.97
CA TYR A 95 3.19 -12.96 -2.38
C TYR A 95 3.52 -11.72 -3.20
N ALA A 96 3.15 -10.55 -2.67
CA ALA A 96 3.43 -9.26 -3.30
C ALA A 96 4.93 -8.98 -3.37
N ALA A 97 5.71 -9.32 -2.32
CA ALA A 97 7.14 -9.08 -2.25
C ALA A 97 7.92 -9.95 -3.25
N LEU A 98 7.68 -11.26 -3.27
CA LEU A 98 8.38 -12.19 -4.15
C LEU A 98 8.06 -11.96 -5.62
N GLY A 99 6.85 -11.50 -5.94
CA GLY A 99 6.48 -11.12 -7.30
C GLY A 99 6.67 -12.25 -8.30
N LEU A 100 6.26 -13.48 -7.98
CA LEU A 100 6.59 -14.70 -8.75
C LEU A 100 6.04 -14.73 -10.20
N ARG A 101 5.28 -13.72 -10.61
CA ARG A 101 4.75 -13.56 -11.98
C ARG A 101 5.87 -13.55 -13.04
N GLY A 102 7.03 -12.97 -12.76
CA GLY A 102 8.15 -12.97 -13.71
C GLY A 102 8.88 -14.30 -13.84
N ASN A 103 8.64 -15.25 -12.92
CA ASN A 103 9.25 -16.58 -12.94
C ASN A 103 8.38 -17.64 -13.62
N MET A 104 7.27 -17.23 -14.25
CA MET A 104 6.47 -18.13 -15.09
C MET A 104 7.27 -18.45 -16.35
N PRO A 105 7.59 -19.74 -16.62
CA PRO A 105 8.43 -20.12 -17.76
C PRO A 105 7.77 -19.76 -19.11
N LEU A 106 6.44 -19.72 -19.16
CA LEU A 106 5.64 -19.29 -20.31
C LEU A 106 4.53 -18.34 -19.85
N GLN A 107 4.21 -17.36 -20.69
CA GLN A 107 3.14 -16.41 -20.42
C GLN A 107 1.78 -17.14 -20.38
N GLY A 108 1.14 -17.16 -19.22
CA GLY A 108 -0.15 -17.83 -19.01
C GLY A 108 -0.08 -19.20 -18.35
N GLU A 109 1.10 -19.67 -17.95
CA GLU A 109 1.23 -20.84 -17.08
C GLU A 109 1.15 -20.44 -15.59
N GLU A 110 0.56 -21.32 -14.78
CA GLU A 110 0.47 -21.14 -13.31
C GLU A 110 1.62 -21.86 -12.58
N VAL A 111 2.52 -22.52 -13.31
CA VAL A 111 3.61 -23.30 -12.73
C VAL A 111 4.76 -22.39 -12.36
N ILE A 112 5.05 -22.32 -11.06
CA ILE A 112 6.22 -21.64 -10.51
C ILE A 112 7.33 -22.69 -10.42
N SER A 113 8.32 -22.63 -11.32
CA SER A 113 9.47 -23.55 -11.30
C SER A 113 10.45 -23.22 -10.17
N ASP A 114 10.68 -21.92 -9.95
CA ASP A 114 11.73 -21.43 -9.08
C ASP A 114 11.20 -20.37 -8.11
N ARG A 115 11.33 -20.66 -6.81
CA ARG A 115 11.04 -19.69 -5.74
C ARG A 115 12.20 -18.71 -5.61
N ARG A 116 11.87 -17.44 -5.37
CA ARG A 116 12.86 -16.42 -5.05
C ARG A 116 13.11 -16.34 -3.54
N ILE A 117 14.33 -15.93 -3.18
CA ILE A 117 14.69 -15.60 -1.79
C ILE A 117 14.48 -14.10 -1.53
N TYR A 118 14.58 -13.27 -2.57
CA TYR A 118 14.41 -11.83 -2.54
C TYR A 118 13.33 -11.38 -3.53
N PRO A 119 12.85 -10.13 -3.48
CA PRO A 119 11.94 -9.57 -4.49
C PRO A 119 12.48 -9.48 -5.93
N TRP A 120 13.67 -10.03 -6.21
CA TRP A 120 14.35 -10.02 -7.49
C TRP A 120 15.03 -11.37 -7.76
N ASP A 121 15.45 -11.58 -9.00
CA ASP A 121 16.16 -12.80 -9.40
C ASP A 121 17.58 -12.86 -8.85
N GLY A 122 17.93 -14.03 -8.30
CA GLY A 122 19.27 -14.34 -7.80
C GLY A 122 19.34 -14.52 -6.29
N ALA A 123 20.47 -15.06 -5.83
CA ALA A 123 20.69 -15.39 -4.43
C ALA A 123 21.53 -14.33 -3.69
N THR A 124 21.70 -13.14 -4.27
CA THR A 124 22.58 -12.10 -3.71
C THR A 124 21.86 -10.76 -3.62
N PHE A 125 22.28 -9.94 -2.65
CA PHE A 125 21.83 -8.55 -2.50
C PHE A 125 22.37 -7.59 -3.57
N ARG A 126 23.18 -8.08 -4.52
CA ARG A 126 23.86 -7.26 -5.52
C ARG A 126 23.31 -7.53 -6.91
N TYR A 127 23.23 -6.49 -7.71
CA TYR A 127 22.85 -6.58 -9.11
C TYR A 127 23.91 -7.36 -9.91
N GLN A 128 23.51 -8.48 -10.50
CA GLN A 128 24.43 -9.44 -11.13
C GLN A 128 24.61 -9.21 -12.65
N LYS A 129 23.72 -8.47 -13.31
CA LYS A 129 23.83 -8.28 -14.77
C LYS A 129 25.00 -7.35 -15.10
N HIS A 130 25.76 -7.74 -16.11
CA HIS A 130 26.88 -6.92 -16.62
C HIS A 130 26.39 -5.55 -17.06
N GLY A 131 27.02 -4.50 -16.56
CA GLY A 131 26.66 -3.12 -16.87
C GLY A 131 27.12 -2.15 -15.79
N LYS A 132 26.69 -0.88 -15.91
CA LYS A 132 27.07 0.20 -14.98
C LYS A 132 26.61 -0.05 -13.55
N GLN A 133 25.53 -0.81 -13.37
CA GLN A 133 24.92 -1.10 -12.08
C GLN A 133 25.42 -2.42 -11.47
N GLN A 134 26.34 -3.12 -12.15
CA GLN A 134 26.87 -4.38 -11.65
C GLN A 134 27.50 -4.19 -10.26
N GLY A 135 27.09 -5.01 -9.29
CA GLY A 135 27.56 -4.95 -7.91
C GLY A 135 26.85 -3.93 -7.01
N TRP A 136 25.91 -3.15 -7.55
CA TRP A 136 25.07 -2.25 -6.75
C TRP A 136 24.16 -3.03 -5.82
N PHE A 137 23.93 -2.53 -4.61
CA PHE A 137 22.94 -3.13 -3.74
C PHE A 137 21.55 -2.89 -4.31
N MET A 138 20.70 -3.92 -4.21
CA MET A 138 19.33 -3.88 -4.75
C MET A 138 18.29 -3.43 -3.71
N ALA A 139 18.73 -3.21 -2.48
CA ALA A 139 17.92 -2.81 -1.35
C ALA A 139 18.77 -2.04 -0.35
N ASN A 140 18.12 -1.19 0.44
CA ASN A 140 18.75 -0.43 1.50
C ASN A 140 18.82 -1.28 2.78
N PHE A 141 20.00 -1.77 3.13
CA PHE A 141 20.26 -2.59 4.31
C PHE A 141 21.57 -2.17 4.98
N MET A 142 21.66 -2.40 6.29
CA MET A 142 22.94 -2.34 6.99
C MET A 142 23.89 -3.40 6.45
N ARG A 143 25.03 -2.98 5.89
CA ARG A 143 26.01 -3.85 5.21
C ARG A 143 26.77 -4.76 6.17
N GLY A 144 27.02 -4.29 7.39
CA GLY A 144 27.70 -5.04 8.43
C GLY A 144 27.79 -4.26 9.74
N ARG A 145 28.25 -4.90 10.83
CA ARG A 145 28.41 -4.24 12.14
C ARG A 145 29.33 -3.02 12.02
N GLY A 146 28.78 -1.83 12.25
CA GLY A 146 29.52 -0.56 12.15
C GLY A 146 29.73 -0.05 10.71
N ASP A 147 29.30 -0.80 9.69
CA ASP A 147 29.29 -0.39 8.29
C ASP A 147 27.84 -0.19 7.84
N TYR A 148 27.36 1.05 7.98
CA TYR A 148 26.02 1.45 7.55
C TYR A 148 25.98 1.91 6.09
N MET A 149 27.12 2.29 5.50
CA MET A 149 27.17 3.12 4.27
C MET A 149 28.31 2.82 3.30
N GLY A 150 29.25 1.96 3.68
CA GLY A 150 30.53 1.80 3.01
C GLY A 150 31.42 3.04 3.13
N VAL A 151 32.16 3.33 2.06
CA VAL A 151 33.12 4.43 2.01
C VAL A 151 32.38 5.74 1.72
N ALA A 152 32.69 6.79 2.49
CA ALA A 152 32.10 8.12 2.33
C ALA A 152 32.19 8.62 0.88
N GLY A 153 31.09 9.16 0.36
CA GLY A 153 31.00 9.74 -0.98
C GLY A 153 30.59 8.79 -2.12
N ALA A 154 30.52 7.48 -1.88
CA ALA A 154 30.07 6.51 -2.88
C ALA A 154 29.16 5.43 -2.26
N LEU A 155 27.92 5.84 -1.96
CA LEU A 155 26.89 4.97 -1.39
C LEU A 155 26.41 4.00 -2.45
N ASN A 156 26.62 2.71 -2.20
CA ASN A 156 26.30 1.65 -3.17
C ASN A 156 24.88 1.07 -2.94
N ASP A 157 24.23 1.48 -1.85
CA ASP A 157 22.94 1.10 -1.28
C ASP A 157 22.00 2.31 -1.10
N ASN A 158 22.36 3.43 -1.73
CA ASN A 158 21.57 4.66 -1.86
C ASN A 158 21.44 5.55 -0.61
N ALA A 159 21.23 5.03 0.61
CA ALA A 159 20.95 5.87 1.80
C ALA A 159 21.42 5.30 3.16
N GLU A 160 21.56 6.17 4.18
CA GLU A 160 22.08 5.84 5.55
C GLU A 160 21.05 5.25 6.47
N ILE A 161 19.84 5.74 6.30
CA ILE A 161 18.73 5.47 7.16
C ILE A 161 17.60 5.03 6.25
N THR A 162 16.59 5.86 6.08
CA THR A 162 15.58 5.68 5.05
C THR A 162 16.03 6.26 3.72
N SER A 163 15.63 5.60 2.65
CA SER A 163 15.73 6.06 1.27
C SER A 163 14.34 6.47 0.77
N ASP A 164 14.30 7.12 -0.39
CA ASP A 164 13.05 7.43 -1.09
C ASP A 164 12.19 6.17 -1.31
N VAL A 165 10.86 6.28 -1.22
CA VAL A 165 9.95 5.14 -1.37
C VAL A 165 9.99 4.51 -2.76
N TYR A 166 10.43 5.24 -3.78
CA TYR A 166 10.66 4.76 -5.15
C TYR A 166 12.16 4.55 -5.45
N ALA A 167 13.01 4.52 -4.43
CA ALA A 167 14.40 4.12 -4.56
C ALA A 167 14.53 2.62 -4.89
N ASN A 168 15.70 2.25 -5.42
CA ASN A 168 16.06 0.88 -5.81
C ASN A 168 15.17 0.34 -6.95
N PHE A 169 15.30 -0.96 -7.22
CA PHE A 169 14.60 -1.60 -8.32
C PHE A 169 13.22 -2.10 -7.87
N PRO A 170 12.16 -1.90 -8.68
CA PRO A 170 10.88 -2.53 -8.41
C PRO A 170 10.94 -4.03 -8.67
N ASN A 171 10.08 -4.78 -7.99
CA ASN A 171 9.80 -6.17 -8.33
C ASN A 171 8.83 -6.27 -9.53
N ASP A 172 8.43 -7.49 -9.89
CA ASP A 172 7.59 -7.75 -11.07
C ASP A 172 6.16 -7.19 -10.98
N PHE A 173 5.70 -6.82 -9.79
CA PHE A 173 4.44 -6.11 -9.57
C PHE A 173 4.59 -4.59 -9.57
N GLY A 174 5.81 -4.08 -9.76
CA GLY A 174 6.10 -2.66 -9.69
C GLY A 174 6.21 -2.13 -8.25
N LEU A 175 6.36 -3.02 -7.26
CA LEU A 175 6.52 -2.65 -5.86
C LEU A 175 7.98 -2.41 -5.54
N PHE A 176 8.27 -1.34 -4.80
CA PHE A 176 9.60 -0.90 -4.44
C PHE A 176 9.87 -1.19 -2.97
N ASN A 177 11.14 -1.36 -2.61
CA ASN A 177 11.60 -1.50 -1.22
C ASN A 177 10.90 -2.61 -0.41
N MET A 178 10.33 -3.62 -1.07
CA MET A 178 9.81 -4.85 -0.42
C MET A 178 10.89 -5.63 0.33
N SER A 179 12.16 -5.28 0.12
CA SER A 179 13.30 -5.74 0.91
C SER A 179 14.10 -4.51 1.37
N GLY A 180 14.31 -4.37 2.67
CA GLY A 180 15.11 -3.29 3.25
C GLY A 180 14.31 -2.01 3.49
N ASN A 181 15.02 -0.88 3.62
CA ASN A 181 14.49 0.44 3.93
C ASN A 181 13.83 0.55 5.32
N VAL A 182 12.60 0.05 5.48
CA VAL A 182 11.85 0.04 6.75
C VAL A 182 11.12 -1.28 6.90
N ASN A 183 10.88 -1.70 8.15
CA ASN A 183 9.99 -2.83 8.40
C ASN A 183 8.53 -2.38 8.23
N GLU A 184 7.74 -3.20 7.55
CA GLU A 184 6.33 -2.93 7.24
C GLU A 184 5.42 -3.78 8.13
N TRP A 185 4.37 -3.19 8.70
CA TRP A 185 3.41 -3.91 9.55
C TRP A 185 2.47 -4.77 8.71
N VAL A 186 2.27 -6.01 9.14
CA VAL A 186 1.25 -6.93 8.62
C VAL A 186 0.10 -7.08 9.61
N GLN A 187 -1.03 -7.62 9.14
CA GLN A 187 -2.21 -7.86 9.96
C GLN A 187 -1.98 -8.97 11.01
N ASP A 188 -1.13 -9.93 10.69
CA ASP A 188 -0.96 -11.18 11.42
C ASP A 188 -0.24 -11.01 12.76
N VAL A 189 -0.60 -11.91 13.69
CA VAL A 189 0.08 -12.03 14.99
C VAL A 189 1.23 -13.03 14.83
N TYR A 190 2.43 -12.61 15.21
CA TYR A 190 3.61 -13.49 15.18
C TYR A 190 3.40 -14.75 16.04
N ARG A 191 3.47 -15.93 15.41
CA ARG A 191 3.31 -17.25 16.05
C ARG A 191 4.39 -18.22 15.55
N PRO A 192 5.53 -18.35 16.25
CA PRO A 192 6.67 -19.12 15.76
C PRO A 192 6.48 -20.65 15.70
N LEU A 193 5.36 -21.18 16.23
CA LEU A 193 5.11 -22.63 16.33
C LEU A 193 4.04 -23.15 15.35
N THR A 194 3.46 -22.26 14.55
CA THR A 194 2.53 -22.61 13.47
C THR A 194 3.12 -22.03 12.19
N GLU A 195 3.96 -22.81 11.51
CA GLU A 195 4.35 -22.49 10.13
C GLU A 195 3.17 -22.89 9.21
N ALA A 196 2.88 -22.03 8.23
CA ALA A 196 1.86 -22.23 7.20
C ALA A 196 2.36 -23.14 6.07
#